data_AF-A0A359LVS1-F1
#
_entry.id   AF-A0A359LVS1-F1
#
_cell.length_a   1.000
_cell.length_b   1.000
_cell.length_c   1.000
_cell.angle_alpha   90.00
_cell.angle_beta   90.00
_cell.angle_gamma   90.00
#
_symmetry.space_group_name_H-M   'P 1'
#
loop_
_entity.id
_entity.type
_entity.pdbx_description
1 polymer ?
#
loop_
_entity_poly.entity_id
_entity_poly.type
_entity_poly.pdbx_seq_one_letter_code
_entity_poly.pdbx_strand_id
1 'polypeptide(L)'
;AAPWKPQVFDAHQNETVVVLTELIIPATDTPGAKAALVNRYLDLLLADGPAPQRESFLAGLAWLDGYALRQHAKPFVRCTAV
;
A
#
# COMPACT_ATOMS: atom_id res chain seq x y z
N ALA A 1 14.44 -11.44 16.27
CA ALA A 1 13.53 -10.28 16.22
C ALA A 1 12.11 -10.78 15.98
N ALA A 2 11.09 -10.18 16.61
CA ALA A 2 9.70 -10.53 16.34
C ALA A 2 9.31 -10.11 14.91
N PRO A 3 8.42 -10.85 14.22
CA PRO A 3 7.94 -10.45 12.91
C PRO A 3 7.17 -9.12 13.01
N TRP A 4 7.45 -8.18 12.09
CA TRP A 4 6.73 -6.90 12.03
C TRP A 4 5.27 -7.11 11.67
N LYS A 5 4.37 -6.37 12.32
CA LYS A 5 2.92 -6.35 12.05
C LYS A 5 2.47 -4.89 11.86
N PRO A 6 1.63 -4.59 10.86
CA PRO A 6 1.06 -3.26 10.71
C PRO A 6 0.20 -2.85 11.92
N GLN A 7 0.21 -1.57 12.24
CA GLN A 7 -0.61 -0.95 13.27
C GLN A 7 -1.95 -0.45 12.71
N VAL A 8 -1.93 0.07 11.48
CA VAL A 8 -3.07 0.69 10.82
C VAL A 8 -3.62 -0.22 9.72
N PHE A 9 -2.76 -0.71 8.84
CA PHE A 9 -3.21 -1.46 7.68
C PHE A 9 -3.69 -2.87 8.03
N ASP A 10 -4.78 -3.30 7.40
CA ASP A 10 -5.05 -4.73 7.30
C ASP A 10 -4.10 -5.42 6.30
N ALA A 11 -4.20 -6.75 6.18
CA ALA A 11 -3.32 -7.52 5.31
C ALA A 11 -3.43 -7.12 3.83
N HIS A 12 -4.64 -6.84 3.36
CA HIS A 12 -4.93 -6.48 1.96
C HIS A 12 -4.47 -5.06 1.68
N GLN A 13 -4.78 -4.11 2.55
CA GLN A 13 -4.33 -2.72 2.47
C GLN A 13 -2.79 -2.63 2.45
N ASN A 14 -2.12 -3.40 3.31
CA ASN A 14 -0.66 -3.45 3.33
C ASN A 14 -0.10 -4.04 2.01
N GLU A 15 -0.71 -5.10 1.46
CA GLU A 15 -0.34 -5.63 0.15
C GLU A 15 -0.51 -4.57 -0.95
N THR A 16 -1.63 -3.84 -0.94
CA THR A 16 -1.91 -2.75 -1.88
C THR A 16 -0.85 -1.65 -1.79
N VAL A 17 -0.49 -1.20 -0.59
CA VAL A 17 0.56 -0.17 -0.40
C VAL A 17 1.92 -0.67 -0.90
N VAL A 18 2.29 -1.93 -0.61
CA VAL A 18 3.55 -2.52 -1.09
C VAL A 18 3.61 -2.55 -2.61
N VAL A 19 2.55 -3.03 -3.28
CA VAL A 19 2.50 -3.10 -4.74
C VAL A 19 2.48 -1.70 -5.35
N LEU A 20 1.62 -0.81 -4.86
CA LEU A 20 1.46 0.54 -5.38
C LEU A 20 2.76 1.34 -5.29
N THR A 21 3.43 1.31 -4.13
CA THR A 21 4.67 2.07 -3.93
C THR A 21 5.83 1.51 -4.75
N GLU A 22 5.90 0.20 -4.95
CA GLU A 22 6.89 -0.43 -5.84
C GLU A 22 6.66 -0.06 -7.31
N LEU A 23 5.42 0.13 -7.74
CA LEU A 23 5.15 0.61 -9.11
C LEU A 23 5.57 2.07 -9.31
N ILE A 24 5.52 2.89 -8.27
CA ILE A 24 5.94 4.31 -8.32
C ILE A 24 7.46 4.43 -8.25
N ILE A 25 8.10 3.68 -7.34
CA ILE A 25 9.56 3.64 -7.16
C ILE A 25 10.01 2.19 -7.29
N PRO A 26 10.17 1.69 -8.53
CA PRO A 26 10.65 0.34 -8.76
C PRO A 26 12.13 0.22 -8.42
N ALA A 27 12.58 -1.01 -8.16
CA ALA A 27 14.01 -1.28 -8.09
C ALA A 27 14.71 -0.95 -9.41
N THR A 28 15.81 -0.20 -9.30
CA THR A 28 16.72 0.11 -10.42
C THR A 28 18.15 -0.25 -9.97
N ASP A 29 19.11 0.67 -10.10
CA ASP A 29 20.44 0.52 -9.50
C ASP A 29 20.41 0.69 -7.97
N THR A 30 19.32 1.25 -7.44
CA THR A 30 19.03 1.33 -6.01
C THR A 30 17.79 0.50 -5.65
N PRO A 31 17.65 0.09 -4.37
CA PRO A 31 16.46 -0.62 -3.92
C PRO A 31 15.16 0.17 -4.15
N GLY A 32 14.14 -0.51 -4.68
CA GLY A 32 12.78 0.03 -4.82
C GLY A 32 12.03 0.15 -3.49
N ALA A 33 10.82 0.70 -3.53
CA ALA A 33 10.02 0.99 -2.33
C ALA A 33 9.72 -0.24 -1.46
N LYS A 34 9.45 -1.39 -2.08
CA LYS A 34 9.22 -2.66 -1.37
C LYS A 34 10.47 -3.12 -0.65
N ALA A 35 11.61 -3.08 -1.32
CA ALA A 35 12.89 -3.45 -0.72
C ALA A 35 13.30 -2.47 0.40
N ALA A 36 12.95 -1.20 0.25
CA ALA A 36 13.13 -0.15 1.26
C ALA A 36 12.09 -0.18 2.39
N LEU A 37 11.11 -1.10 2.36
CA LEU A 37 10.07 -1.27 3.38
C LEU A 37 9.23 0.00 3.62
N VAL A 38 8.95 0.77 2.56
CA VAL A 38 8.20 2.04 2.63
C VAL A 38 6.84 1.87 3.29
N ASN A 39 6.18 0.72 3.08
CA ASN A 39 4.90 0.40 3.72
C ASN A 39 4.97 0.47 5.26
N ARG A 40 6.11 0.09 5.86
CA ARG A 40 6.29 0.13 7.32
C ARG A 40 6.41 1.57 7.84
N TYR A 41 7.10 2.42 7.09
CA TYR A 41 7.20 3.83 7.42
C TYR A 41 5.84 4.53 7.28
N LEU A 42 5.09 4.25 6.21
CA LEU A 42 3.74 4.80 6.04
C LEU A 42 2.78 4.33 7.13
N ASP A 43 2.82 3.05 7.52
CA ASP A 43 2.00 2.53 8.61
C ASP A 43 2.30 3.26 9.94
N LEU A 44 3.58 3.47 10.26
CA LEU A 44 3.99 4.26 11.43
C LEU A 44 3.52 5.72 11.33
N LEU A 45 3.74 6.37 10.18
CA LEU A 45 3.35 7.76 9.95
C LEU A 45 1.84 7.97 10.12
N LEU A 46 1.01 7.03 9.64
CA LEU A 46 -0.44 7.08 9.79
C LEU A 46 -0.91 6.69 11.20
N ALA A 47 -0.14 5.87 11.92
CA ALA A 47 -0.42 5.55 13.32
C ALA A 47 -0.23 6.78 14.21
N ASP A 48 0.88 7.50 14.02
CA ASP A 48 1.26 8.69 14.79
C ASP A 48 0.55 9.97 14.30
N GLY A 49 0.05 9.96 13.06
CA GLY A 49 -0.60 11.08 12.41
C GLY A 49 -2.06 11.34 12.86
N PRO A 50 -2.63 12.49 12.47
CA PRO A 50 -3.99 12.85 12.82
C PRO A 50 -5.02 11.95 12.10
N ALA A 51 -6.12 11.63 12.78
CA ALA A 51 -7.16 10.74 12.26
C ALA A 51 -7.69 11.10 10.85
N PRO A 52 -7.93 12.38 10.48
CA PRO A 52 -8.40 12.72 9.14
C PRO A 52 -7.42 12.33 8.02
N GLN A 53 -6.11 12.40 8.28
CA GLN A 53 -5.10 11.99 7.29
C GLN A 53 -5.12 10.48 7.10
N ARG A 54 -5.21 9.72 8.20
CA ARG A 54 -5.34 8.26 8.18
C ARG A 54 -6.61 7.81 7.46
N GLU A 55 -7.75 8.41 7.78
CA GLU A 55 -9.03 8.09 7.14
C GLU A 55 -9.02 8.37 5.64
N SER A 56 -8.49 9.53 5.24
CA SER A 56 -8.34 9.89 3.82
C SER A 56 -7.44 8.91 3.07
N PHE A 57 -6.34 8.48 3.68
CA PHE A 57 -5.44 7.49 3.09
C PHE A 57 -6.13 6.14 2.88
N LEU A 58 -6.83 5.63 3.90
CA LEU A 58 -7.56 4.36 3.82
C LEU A 58 -8.71 4.42 2.80
N ALA A 59 -9.41 5.55 2.72
CA ALA A 59 -10.43 5.78 1.69
C ALA A 59 -9.83 5.75 0.28
N GLY A 60 -8.63 6.30 0.10
CA GLY A 60 -7.88 6.23 -1.16
C GLY A 60 -7.55 4.79 -1.57
N LEU A 61 -7.11 3.94 -0.64
CA LEU A 61 -6.86 2.52 -0.91
C LEU A 61 -8.13 1.80 -1.34
N ALA A 62 -9.25 2.02 -0.63
CA ALA A 62 -10.54 1.42 -0.97
C ALA A 62 -11.04 1.90 -2.35
N TRP A 63 -10.84 3.18 -2.67
CA TRP A 63 -11.19 3.73 -3.98
C TRP A 63 -10.37 3.08 -5.11
N LEU A 64 -9.07 2.86 -4.90
CA LEU A 64 -8.18 2.22 -5.88
C LEU A 64 -8.62 0.78 -6.19
N ASP A 65 -8.94 0.00 -5.15
CA ASP A 65 -9.48 -1.35 -5.34
C ASP A 65 -10.83 -1.33 -6.05
N GLY A 66 -11.73 -0.42 -5.65
CA GLY A 66 -13.01 -0.24 -6.32
C GLY A 66 -12.86 0.15 -7.80
N TYR A 67 -11.85 0.96 -8.12
CA TYR A 67 -11.51 1.32 -9.50
C TYR A 67 -11.03 0.10 -10.30
N ALA A 68 -10.08 -0.66 -9.75
CA ALA A 68 -9.57 -1.88 -10.38
C ALA A 68 -10.67 -2.93 -10.60
N LEU A 69 -11.55 -3.12 -9.61
CA LEU A 69 -12.70 -4.04 -9.71
C LEU A 69 -13.65 -3.63 -10.84
N ARG A 70 -13.94 -2.33 -10.99
CA ARG A 70 -14.82 -1.84 -12.07
C ARG A 70 -14.20 -2.02 -13.46
N GLN A 71 -12.89 -1.82 -13.60
CA GLN A 71 -12.22 -1.85 -14.91
C GLN A 71 -11.77 -3.25 -15.33
N HIS A 72 -11.41 -4.09 -14.36
CA HIS A 72 -10.71 -5.35 -14.62
C HIS A 72 -11.33 -6.56 -13.90
N ALA A 73 -12.43 -6.38 -13.16
CA ALA A 73 -13.09 -7.41 -12.35
C ALA A 73 -12.16 -8.10 -11.34
N LYS A 74 -11.09 -7.41 -10.94
CA LYS A 74 -10.06 -7.90 -10.00
C LYS A 74 -9.67 -6.78 -9.04
N PRO A 75 -9.38 -7.08 -7.76
CA PRO A 75 -8.77 -6.10 -6.87
C PRO A 75 -7.39 -5.68 -7.41
N PHE A 76 -6.92 -4.50 -7.02
CA PHE A 76 -5.73 -3.88 -7.60
C PHE A 76 -4.50 -4.79 -7.57
N VAL A 77 -4.26 -5.45 -6.43
CA VAL A 77 -3.13 -6.38 -6.22
C VAL A 77 -3.20 -7.66 -7.06
N ARG A 78 -4.31 -7.92 -7.75
CA ARG A 78 -4.48 -9.05 -8.68
C ARG A 78 -4.50 -8.61 -10.15
N CYS A 79 -4.34 -7.32 -10.42
CA CYS A 79 -4.08 -6.82 -11.76
C CYS A 79 -2.62 -7.10 -12.15
N THR A 80 -2.40 -7.38 -13.43
CA THR A 80 -1.07 -7.60 -14.01
C THR A 80 -0.90 -6.66 -15.18
N ALA A 81 0.34 -6.20 -15.42
CA ALA A 81 0.66 -5.52 -16.67
C ALA A 81 0.39 -6.48 -17.84
N VAL A 82 -0.20 -5.94 -18.90
CA VAL A 82 -0.44 -6.62 -20.18
C VAL A 82 0.81 -6.61 -21.04
#